data_AF-A0A2I1P810-F1
#
_entry.id   AF-A0A2I1P810-F1
#
_cell.length_a   1.000
_cell.length_b   1.000
_cell.length_c   1.000
_cell.angle_alpha   90.00
_cell.angle_beta   90.00
_cell.angle_gamma   90.00
#
_symmetry.space_group_name_H-M   'P 1'
#
loop_
_entity.id
_entity.type
_entity.pdbx_description
1 polymer ?
#
loop_
_entity_poly.entity_id
_entity_poly.type
_entity_poly.pdbx_seq_one_letter_code
_entity_poly.pdbx_strand_id
1 'polypeptide(L)' 'MLQEVLGDIRVPRIGCGQARTRPDALLADRGYTSRVNRAYLRERGIAAVIPEKSNE' A
#
# COMPACT_ATOMS: atom_id res chain seq x y z
N MET A 1 8.44 -8.04 -4.23
CA MET A 1 7.88 -7.07 -5.19
C MET A 1 7.10 -5.95 -4.49
N LEU A 2 5.82 -6.10 -4.10
CA LEU A 2 5.08 -4.98 -3.45
C LEU A 2 5.58 -4.67 -2.02
N GLN A 3 5.93 -5.70 -1.26
CA GLN A 3 6.37 -5.58 0.13
C GLN A 3 7.69 -4.80 0.26
N GLU A 4 8.61 -5.04 -0.68
CA GLU A 4 9.92 -4.36 -0.75
C GLU A 4 9.73 -2.88 -1.06
N VAL A 5 8.92 -2.55 -2.09
CA VAL A 5 8.57 -1.16 -2.41
C VAL A 5 7.95 -0.46 -1.21
N LEU A 6 7.03 -1.11 -0.48
CA LEU A 6 6.45 -0.53 0.74
C LEU A 6 7.46 -0.37 1.89
N GLY A 7 8.57 -1.11 1.89
CA GLY A 7 9.66 -0.92 2.85
C GLY A 7 10.49 0.33 2.55
N ASP A 8 10.63 0.66 1.27
CA ASP A 8 11.46 1.77 0.81
C ASP A 8 10.71 3.12 0.82
N ILE A 9 9.38 3.11 0.83
CA ILE A 9 8.60 4.34 0.95
C ILE A 9 8.77 4.98 2.33
N ARG A 10 8.80 6.31 2.32
CA ARG A 10 8.79 7.13 3.53
C ARG A 10 7.53 7.98 3.53
N VAL A 11 6.70 7.77 4.54
CA VAL A 11 5.48 8.53 4.78
C VAL A 11 5.82 9.62 5.79
N PRO A 12 5.79 10.91 5.40
CA PRO A 12 6.05 12.01 6.30
C PRO A 12 5.13 11.95 7.52
N ARG A 13 5.68 12.29 8.67
CA ARG A 13 4.93 12.42 9.91
C ARG A 13 4.70 13.91 10.18
N ILE A 14 3.50 14.26 10.63
CA ILE A 14 3.25 15.57 11.21
C ILE A 14 3.85 15.55 12.64
N GLY A 15 4.94 16.29 12.85
CA GLY A 15 5.66 16.37 14.13
C GLY A 15 7.04 15.71 14.10
N CYS A 16 7.69 15.66 15.27
CA CYS A 16 9.06 15.18 15.43
C CYS A 16 9.15 13.63 15.31
N GLY A 17 10.25 13.12 14.75
CA GLY A 17 10.58 11.69 14.70
C GLY A 17 10.78 11.14 13.28
N GLN A 18 11.10 9.84 13.19
CA GLN A 18 11.37 9.19 11.91
C GLN A 18 10.10 9.02 11.07
N ALA A 19 10.23 9.18 9.75
CA ALA A 19 9.16 8.89 8.80
C ALA A 19 8.67 7.44 8.94
N ARG A 20 7.35 7.25 8.82
CA ARG A 20 6.74 5.92 8.87
C ARG A 20 7.02 5.19 7.56
N THR A 21 7.14 3.87 7.61
CA THR A 21 7.17 3.02 6.40
C THR A 21 5.81 2.39 6.11
N ARG A 22 4.84 2.55 7.02
CA ARG A 22 3.47 2.05 6.86
C ARG A 22 2.53 3.22 6.55
N PRO A 23 1.96 3.29 5.33
CA PRO A 23 0.92 4.25 4.99
C PRO A 23 -0.45 3.81 5.54
N ASP A 24 -1.37 4.76 5.62
CA ASP A 24 -2.75 4.49 6.03
C ASP A 24 -3.58 3.92 4.85
N ALA A 25 -3.31 4.39 3.63
CA ALA A 25 -3.87 3.88 2.39
C ALA A 25 -2.81 3.76 1.29
N LEU A 26 -2.98 2.78 0.39
CA LEU A 26 -2.17 2.56 -0.80
C LEU A 26 -3.07 2.62 -2.03
N LEU A 27 -2.82 3.63 -2.88
CA LEU A 27 -3.29 3.63 -4.26
C LEU A 27 -2.30 2.84 -5.11
N ALA A 28 -2.76 1.75 -5.72
CA ALA A 28 -1.89 0.92 -6.57
C ALA A 28 -2.54 0.64 -7.91
N ASP A 29 -1.70 0.31 -8.89
CA ASP A 29 -2.14 -0.10 -10.22
C ASP A 29 -2.82 -1.47 -10.20
N ARG A 30 -3.63 -1.75 -11.23
CA ARG A 30 -4.36 -3.01 -11.41
C ARG A 30 -3.44 -4.24 -11.42
N GLY A 31 -2.17 -4.12 -11.81
CA GLY A 31 -1.17 -5.18 -11.70
C GLY A 31 -0.95 -5.69 -10.26
N TYR A 32 -1.39 -4.95 -9.24
CA TYR A 32 -1.23 -5.29 -7.83
C TYR A 32 -2.48 -5.86 -7.15
N THR A 33 -3.51 -6.23 -7.93
CA THR A 33 -4.79 -6.81 -7.44
C THR A 33 -4.68 -8.25 -6.89
N SER A 34 -3.49 -8.87 -6.89
CA SER A 34 -3.31 -10.26 -6.47
C SER A 34 -3.76 -10.52 -5.02
N ARG A 35 -4.24 -11.75 -4.75
CA ARG A 35 -4.69 -12.15 -3.41
C ARG A 35 -3.58 -12.04 -2.36
N VAL A 36 -2.34 -12.35 -2.73
CA VAL A 36 -1.17 -12.24 -1.85
C VAL A 36 -0.94 -10.79 -1.42
N ASN A 37 -1.01 -9.84 -2.36
CA ASN A 37 -0.87 -8.41 -2.06
C ASN A 37 -2.02 -7.92 -1.18
N ARG A 38 -3.26 -8.32 -1.49
CA ARG A 38 -4.44 -7.95 -0.68
C ARG A 38 -4.34 -8.49 0.74
N ALA A 39 -3.91 -9.74 0.92
CA ALA A 39 -3.70 -10.34 2.24
C ALA A 39 -2.63 -9.57 3.04
N TYR A 40 -1.48 -9.30 2.42
CA TYR A 40 -0.40 -8.55 3.05
C TYR A 40 -0.82 -7.14 3.50
N LEU A 41 -1.52 -6.40 2.65
CA LEU A 41 -2.03 -5.07 2.98
C LEU A 41 -3.04 -5.14 4.13
N ARG A 42 -3.91 -6.16 4.15
CA ARG A 42 -4.91 -6.36 5.20
C ARG A 42 -4.28 -6.72 6.55
N GLU A 43 -3.30 -7.61 6.57
CA GLU A 43 -2.53 -7.97 7.78
C GLU A 43 -1.81 -6.76 8.36
N ARG A 44 -1.26 -5.92 7.47
CA ARG A 44 -0.66 -4.64 7.85
C ARG A 44 -1.69 -3.52 7.95
N GLY A 45 -3.00 -3.76 7.97
CA GLY A 45 -4.04 -2.74 8.12
C GLY A 45 -3.88 -1.51 7.22
N ILE A 46 -3.39 -1.68 6.00
CA ILE A 46 -3.26 -0.64 4.98
C ILE A 46 -4.50 -0.72 4.09
N ALA A 47 -5.23 0.40 3.93
CA ALA A 47 -6.37 0.44 3.04
C ALA A 47 -5.90 0.35 1.57
N ALA A 48 -6.33 -0.69 0.86
CA ALA A 48 -5.94 -0.93 -0.53
C ALA A 48 -6.96 -0.33 -1.50
N VAL A 49 -6.63 0.80 -2.11
CA VAL A 49 -7.41 1.46 -3.16
C VAL A 49 -6.82 1.03 -4.51
N ILE A 50 -7.40 -0.01 -5.12
CA ILE A 50 -6.92 -0.53 -6.40
C ILE A 50 -8.12 -0.54 -7.34
N PRO A 51 -8.12 0.24 -8.43
CA PRO A 51 -9.22 0.24 -9.36
C PRO A 51 -9.34 -1.13 -10.02
N GLU A 52 -10.54 -1.70 -9.97
CA GLU A 52 -10.86 -2.86 -10.81
C GLU A 52 -11.02 -2.40 -12.26
N LYS A 53 -10.86 -3.31 -13.23
CA LYS A 53 -11.17 -2.94 -14.63
C LYS A 53 -12.64 -2.56 -14.64
N SER A 54 -12.95 -1.37 -15.12
CA SER A 54 -14.22 -1.22 -15.82
C SER A 54 -14.07 -2.07 -17.08
N ASN A 55 -14.89 -3.12 -17.19
CA ASN A 55 -15.10 -3.78 -18.47
C ASN A 55 -15.91 -2.78 -19.30
N GLU A 56 -15.20 -1.98 -20.10
CA GLU A 56 -15.75 -1.35 -21.30
C GLU A 56 -15.50 -2.28 -22.48
#